data_AF-A0A0S9NF48-F1
#
_entry.id   AF-A0A0S9NF48-F1
#
_cell.length_a   1.000
_cell.length_b   1.000
_cell.length_c   1.000
_cell.angle_alpha   90.00
_cell.angle_beta   90.00
_cell.angle_gamma   90.00
#
_symmetry.space_group_name_H-M   'P 1'
#
loop_
_entity.id
_entity.type
_entity.pdbx_description
1 polymer ?
#
loop_
_entity_poly.entity_id
_entity_poly.type
_entity_poly.pdbx_seq_one_letter_code
_entity_poly.pdbx_strand_id
1 'polypeptide(L)'
;MNHALVGLALWALQIAALYAWEFLGIEGAGNLLTAWIVVLFVLTLVTIFTLDTSKPYTKPKGLPKQITRSLSLAFVGAMVWFGHGWLAATFFVTAVLGMATHAVWAKEHAERQVAA
;
A
#
# COMPACT_ATOMS: atom_id res chain seq x y z
N MET A 1 -13.30 15.37 -3.80
CA MET A 1 -13.03 14.44 -2.68
C MET A 1 -11.59 14.59 -2.20
N ASN A 2 -11.38 14.81 -0.90
CA ASN A 2 -10.03 14.98 -0.34
C ASN A 2 -9.33 13.62 -0.22
N HIS A 3 -8.34 13.37 -1.08
CA HIS A 3 -7.66 12.06 -1.19
C HIS A 3 -6.88 11.70 0.09
N ALA A 4 -6.43 12.70 0.85
CA ALA A 4 -5.76 12.46 2.13
C ALA A 4 -6.75 11.94 3.19
N LEU A 5 -7.98 12.45 3.23
CA LEU A 5 -9.02 11.95 4.13
C LEU A 5 -9.43 10.52 3.78
N VAL A 6 -9.57 10.21 2.48
CA VAL A 6 -9.84 8.85 2.01
C VAL A 6 -8.68 7.91 2.41
N GLY A 7 -7.44 8.35 2.24
CA GLY A 7 -6.26 7.59 2.67
C GLY A 7 -6.25 7.31 4.17
N LEU A 8 -6.56 8.32 5.00
CA LEU A 8 -6.67 8.14 6.46
C LEU A 8 -7.78 7.17 6.84
N ALA A 9 -8.94 7.26 6.19
CA ALA A 9 -10.06 6.36 6.44
C ALA A 9 -9.69 4.90 6.10
N LEU A 10 -8.99 4.67 4.98
CA LEU A 10 -8.50 3.35 4.60
C LEU A 10 -7.46 2.79 5.58
N TRP A 11 -6.60 3.64 6.14
CA TRP A 11 -5.68 3.23 7.20
C TRP A 11 -6.40 2.89 8.50
N ALA A 12 -7.35 3.73 8.92
CA ALA A 12 -8.16 3.47 10.10
C ALA A 12 -8.94 2.15 9.98
N LEU A 13 -9.50 1.85 8.81
CA LEU A 13 -10.19 0.59 8.55
C LEU A 13 -9.27 -0.63 8.65
N GLN A 14 -8.05 -0.57 8.10
CA GLN A 14 -7.09 -1.68 8.21
C GLN A 14 -6.66 -1.94 9.67
N ILE A 15 -6.39 -0.86 10.42
CA ILE A 15 -6.02 -0.95 11.83
C ILE A 15 -7.21 -1.47 12.65
N ALA A 16 -8.43 -0.99 12.38
CA ALA A 16 -9.64 -1.46 13.05
C ALA A 16 -9.93 -2.93 12.74
N ALA A 17 -9.69 -3.39 11.51
CA ALA A 17 -9.85 -4.79 11.13
C ALA A 17 -8.85 -5.69 11.88
N LEU A 18 -7.58 -5.29 11.95
CA LEU A 18 -6.57 -6.01 12.74
C LEU A 18 -6.96 -6.02 14.23
N TYR A 19 -7.41 -4.89 14.77
CA TYR A 19 -7.85 -4.81 16.16
C TYR A 19 -9.05 -5.73 16.44
N ALA A 20 -10.07 -5.69 15.58
CA ALA A 20 -11.26 -6.52 15.72
C ALA A 20 -10.93 -8.02 15.61
N TRP A 21 -9.96 -8.39 14.79
CA TRP A 21 -9.48 -9.76 14.70
C TRP A 21 -8.75 -10.17 15.99
N GLU A 22 -7.71 -9.43 16.39
CA GLU A 22 -6.81 -9.84 17.48
C GLU A 22 -7.42 -9.68 18.87
N PHE A 23 -8.15 -8.60 19.10
CA PHE A 23 -8.63 -8.25 20.46
C PHE A 23 -10.09 -8.59 20.69
N LEU A 24 -10.91 -8.67 19.62
CA LEU A 24 -12.34 -8.99 19.73
C LEU A 24 -12.67 -10.40 19.23
N GLY A 25 -11.71 -11.14 18.67
CA GLY A 25 -11.91 -12.50 18.17
C GLY A 25 -12.85 -12.59 16.96
N ILE A 26 -13.00 -11.49 16.20
CA ILE A 26 -13.89 -11.46 15.03
C ILE A 26 -13.13 -11.99 13.83
N GLU A 27 -13.20 -13.30 13.59
CA GLU A 27 -12.53 -13.97 12.45
C GLU A 27 -12.89 -13.37 11.09
N GLY A 28 -14.14 -12.89 10.94
CA GLY A 28 -14.57 -12.21 9.72
C GLY A 28 -13.74 -10.97 9.39
N ALA A 29 -13.22 -10.25 10.40
CA ALA A 29 -12.35 -9.10 10.21
C ALA A 29 -10.97 -9.50 9.70
N GLY A 30 -10.41 -10.61 10.23
CA GLY A 30 -9.16 -11.19 9.76
C GLY A 30 -9.23 -11.68 8.31
N ASN A 31 -10.33 -12.36 7.96
CA ASN A 31 -10.58 -12.80 6.58
C ASN A 31 -10.69 -11.61 5.61
N LEU A 32 -11.42 -10.57 5.99
CA LEU A 32 -11.54 -9.35 5.18
C LEU A 32 -10.20 -8.64 5.01
N LEU A 33 -9.42 -8.50 6.08
CA LEU A 33 -8.09 -7.89 6.03
C LEU A 33 -7.13 -8.68 5.14
N THR A 34 -7.14 -10.01 5.25
CA THR A 34 -6.34 -10.91 4.42
C THR A 34 -6.71 -10.76 2.94
N ALA A 35 -8.00 -10.83 2.62
CA ALA A 35 -8.48 -10.66 1.24
C ALA A 35 -8.08 -9.29 0.68
N TRP A 36 -8.19 -8.23 1.48
CA TRP A 36 -7.79 -6.88 1.09
C TRP A 36 -6.29 -6.78 0.77
N ILE A 37 -5.42 -7.34 1.63
CA ILE A 37 -3.96 -7.34 1.41
C ILE A 37 -3.61 -8.13 0.14
N VAL A 38 -4.25 -9.28 -0.09
CA VAL A 38 -4.04 -10.07 -1.32
C VAL A 38 -4.47 -9.30 -2.56
N VAL A 39 -5.62 -8.63 -2.52
CA VAL A 39 -6.08 -7.78 -3.64
C VAL A 39 -5.08 -6.66 -3.92
N LEU A 40 -4.60 -5.96 -2.89
CA LEU A 40 -3.59 -4.92 -3.05
C LEU A 40 -2.30 -5.47 -3.68
N PHE A 41 -1.87 -6.66 -3.27
CA PHE A 41 -0.70 -7.33 -3.84
C PHE A 41 -0.91 -7.65 -5.32
N VAL A 42 -2.02 -8.27 -5.69
CA VAL A 42 -2.36 -8.60 -7.08
C VAL A 42 -2.43 -7.34 -7.94
N LEU A 43 -3.11 -6.29 -7.48
CA LEU A 43 -3.19 -5.01 -8.20
C LEU A 43 -1.80 -4.37 -8.38
N THR A 44 -0.94 -4.49 -7.38
CA THR A 44 0.44 -3.99 -7.46
C THR A 44 1.24 -4.78 -8.50
N LEU A 45 1.14 -6.11 -8.52
CA LEU A 45 1.77 -6.93 -9.55
C LEU A 45 1.28 -6.59 -10.96
N VAL A 46 -0.05 -6.52 -11.15
CA VAL A 46 -0.64 -6.12 -12.44
C VAL A 46 -0.08 -4.76 -12.86
N THR A 47 -0.07 -3.79 -11.95
CA THR A 47 0.46 -2.44 -12.25
C THR A 47 1.91 -2.48 -12.68
N ILE A 48 2.77 -3.30 -12.04
CA ILE A 48 4.18 -3.46 -12.42
C ILE A 48 4.30 -4.01 -13.84
N PHE A 49 3.56 -5.08 -14.16
CA PHE A 49 3.66 -5.75 -15.45
C PHE A 49 3.00 -4.99 -16.60
N THR A 50 2.05 -4.11 -16.31
CA THR A 50 1.34 -3.31 -17.32
C THR A 50 1.77 -1.84 -17.32
N LEU A 51 2.82 -1.47 -16.58
CA LEU A 51 3.25 -0.08 -16.49
C LEU A 51 3.79 0.40 -17.84
N ASP A 52 3.06 1.33 -18.45
CA ASP A 52 3.52 2.06 -19.62
C ASP A 52 4.03 3.45 -19.19
N THR A 53 5.35 3.55 -19.03
CA THR A 53 6.03 4.79 -18.60
C THR A 53 6.08 5.85 -19.70
N SER A 54 5.60 5.56 -20.91
CA SER A 54 5.45 6.57 -21.96
C SER A 54 4.32 7.55 -21.71
N LYS A 55 3.38 7.19 -20.83
CA LYS A 55 2.26 8.04 -20.47
C LYS A 55 2.69 9.14 -19.49
N PRO A 56 1.99 10.30 -19.49
CA PRO A 56 2.27 11.40 -18.56
C PRO A 56 2.27 10.92 -17.11
N TYR A 57 3.32 11.27 -16.38
CA TYR A 57 3.45 10.90 -14.98
C TYR A 57 2.37 11.61 -14.16
N THR A 58 1.55 10.82 -13.47
CA THR A 58 0.55 11.36 -12.54
C THR A 58 1.05 11.21 -11.12
N LYS A 59 1.33 12.34 -10.45
CA LYS A 59 1.73 12.33 -9.05
C LYS A 59 0.61 11.72 -8.19
N PRO A 60 0.91 10.75 -7.30
CA PRO A 60 -0.07 10.18 -6.40
C PRO A 60 -0.72 11.28 -5.56
N LYS A 61 -2.05 11.33 -5.55
CA LYS A 61 -2.85 12.20 -4.68
C LYS A 61 -3.23 11.38 -3.45
N GLY A 62 -2.84 11.83 -2.25
CA GLY A 62 -3.08 11.06 -1.03
C GLY A 62 -2.35 11.62 0.19
N LEU A 63 -2.13 10.75 1.17
CA LEU A 63 -1.39 11.08 2.39
C LEU A 63 0.07 11.47 2.08
N PRO A 64 0.68 12.33 2.93
CA PRO A 64 2.11 12.56 2.89
C PRO A 64 2.90 11.24 2.92
N LYS A 65 3.97 11.18 2.12
CA LYS A 65 4.81 9.99 1.96
C LYS A 65 5.38 9.49 3.28
N GLN A 66 5.78 10.41 4.17
CA GLN A 66 6.31 10.08 5.50
C GLN A 66 5.25 9.39 6.36
N ILE A 67 4.03 9.93 6.41
CA ILE A 67 2.91 9.35 7.16
C ILE A 67 2.60 7.95 6.65
N THR A 68 2.47 7.78 5.34
CA THR A 68 2.16 6.47 4.73
C THR A 68 3.24 5.43 5.07
N ARG A 69 4.52 5.80 5.00
CA ARG A 69 5.64 4.91 5.35
C ARG A 69 5.63 4.51 6.83
N SER A 70 5.43 5.47 7.73
CA SER A 70 5.37 5.21 9.17
C SER A 70 4.21 4.28 9.51
N LEU A 71 3.04 4.51 8.92
CA LEU A 71 1.87 3.65 9.10
C LEU A 71 2.12 2.24 8.56
N SER A 72 2.71 2.11 7.36
CA SER A 72 3.07 0.79 6.81
C SER A 72 4.03 0.03 7.70
N LEU A 73 5.09 0.67 8.21
CA LEU A 73 6.06 0.00 9.08
C LEU A 73 5.43 -0.40 10.41
N ALA A 74 4.64 0.47 11.03
CA ALA A 74 3.92 0.16 12.26
C ALA A 74 2.94 -1.01 12.07
N PHE A 75 2.21 -1.03 10.94
CA PHE A 75 1.26 -2.08 10.62
C PHE A 75 1.94 -3.43 10.35
N VAL A 76 3.05 -3.43 9.62
CA VAL A 76 3.90 -4.62 9.44
C VAL A 76 4.42 -5.13 10.78
N GLY A 77 4.95 -4.24 11.62
CA GLY A 77 5.42 -4.60 12.95
C GLY A 77 4.32 -5.22 13.82
N ALA A 78 3.12 -4.64 13.79
CA ALA A 78 1.95 -5.18 14.50
C ALA A 78 1.58 -6.58 14.00
N MET A 79 1.47 -6.79 12.67
CA MET A 79 1.17 -8.10 12.12
C MET A 79 2.23 -9.15 12.48
N VAL A 80 3.51 -8.81 12.43
CA VAL A 80 4.60 -9.73 12.87
C VAL A 80 4.46 -10.07 14.36
N TRP A 81 4.17 -9.07 15.20
CA TRP A 81 4.01 -9.25 16.64
C TRP A 81 2.88 -10.24 16.98
N PHE A 82 1.77 -10.18 16.26
CA PHE A 82 0.63 -11.10 16.42
C PHE A 82 0.81 -12.46 15.70
N GLY A 83 1.98 -12.73 15.10
CA GLY A 83 2.27 -14.01 14.44
C GLY A 83 1.83 -14.10 12.98
N HIS A 84 1.33 -13.02 12.38
CA HIS A 84 0.87 -12.97 10.98
C HIS A 84 2.00 -12.65 10.00
N GLY A 85 3.12 -13.35 10.13
CA GLY A 85 4.35 -13.08 9.37
C GLY A 85 4.15 -13.12 7.85
N TRP A 86 3.34 -14.04 7.34
CA TRP A 86 3.01 -14.12 5.91
C TRP A 86 2.27 -12.87 5.42
N LEU A 87 1.20 -12.47 6.10
CA LEU A 87 0.44 -11.26 5.77
C LEU A 87 1.34 -10.01 5.83
N ALA A 88 2.18 -9.94 6.86
CA ALA A 88 3.13 -8.85 7.03
C ALA A 88 4.12 -8.76 5.86
N ALA A 89 4.68 -9.88 5.44
CA ALA A 89 5.58 -9.97 4.31
C ALA A 89 4.87 -9.56 2.99
N THR A 90 3.68 -10.10 2.74
CA THR A 90 2.88 -9.74 1.54
C THR A 90 2.60 -8.25 1.49
N PHE A 91 2.13 -7.66 2.59
CA PHE A 91 1.86 -6.23 2.66
C PHE A 91 3.13 -5.38 2.49
N PHE A 92 4.23 -5.77 3.13
CA PHE A 92 5.51 -5.09 3.01
C PHE A 92 6.02 -5.08 1.57
N VAL A 93 6.03 -6.25 0.92
CA VAL A 93 6.43 -6.39 -0.49
C VAL A 93 5.53 -5.53 -1.38
N THR A 94 4.21 -5.57 -1.16
CA THR A 94 3.24 -4.73 -1.89
C THR A 94 3.58 -3.24 -1.77
N ALA A 95 3.82 -2.76 -0.55
CA ALA A 95 4.12 -1.35 -0.30
C ALA A 95 5.47 -0.92 -0.92
N VAL A 96 6.50 -1.77 -0.82
CA VAL A 96 7.82 -1.49 -1.38
C VAL A 96 7.78 -1.47 -2.91
N LEU A 97 7.17 -2.49 -3.52
CA LEU A 97 7.04 -2.57 -4.97
C LEU A 97 6.25 -1.38 -5.52
N GLY A 98 5.09 -1.05 -4.94
CA GLY A 98 4.31 0.11 -5.37
C GLY A 98 5.11 1.42 -5.30
N MET A 99 5.89 1.64 -4.23
CA MET A 99 6.78 2.80 -4.13
C MET A 99 7.89 2.79 -5.19
N ALA A 100 8.49 1.64 -5.48
CA ALA A 100 9.54 1.50 -6.48
C ALA A 100 9.00 1.76 -7.89
N THR A 101 7.85 1.20 -8.24
CA THR A 101 7.16 1.43 -9.53
C THR A 101 6.91 2.91 -9.77
N HIS A 102 6.40 3.64 -8.77
CA HIS A 102 6.20 5.08 -8.87
C HIS A 102 7.51 5.88 -9.00
N ALA A 103 8.56 5.46 -8.31
CA ALA A 103 9.87 6.12 -8.40
C ALA A 103 10.49 5.96 -9.79
N VAL A 104 10.39 4.76 -10.38
CA VAL A 104 10.86 4.48 -11.75
C VAL A 104 10.10 5.33 -12.77
N TRP A 105 8.76 5.34 -12.71
CA TRP A 105 7.96 6.14 -13.63
C TRP A 105 8.27 7.65 -13.52
N ALA A 106 8.41 8.17 -12.30
CA ALA A 106 8.77 9.56 -12.08
C ALA A 106 10.16 9.91 -12.66
N LYS A 107 11.13 9.01 -12.49
CA LYS A 107 12.49 9.18 -13.02
C LYS A 107 12.48 9.20 -14.55
N GLU A 108 11.91 8.19 -15.19
CA GLU A 108 11.90 8.09 -16.66
C GLU A 108 11.16 9.26 -17.31
N HIS A 109 10.07 9.73 -16.69
CA HIS A 109 9.34 10.89 -17.18
C HIS A 109 10.18 12.16 -17.09
N ALA A 110 10.94 12.35 -15.99
CA ALA A 110 11.83 13.49 -15.85
C ALA A 110 12.97 13.48 -16.88
N GLU A 111 13.56 12.31 -17.15
CA GLU A 111 14.62 12.16 -18.17
C GLU A 111 14.12 12.52 -19.57
N ARG A 112 12.89 12.13 -19.95
CA ARG A 112 12.29 12.50 -21.24
C ARG A 112 12.01 13.99 -21.39
N GLN A 113 11.68 14.69 -20.30
CA GLN A 113 11.47 16.14 -20.33
C GLN A 113 12.75 16.94 -20.52
N VAL A 114 13.91 16.39 -20.12
CA VAL A 114 15.22 17.02 -20.31
C VAL A 114 15.78 16.75 -21.71
N ALA A 115 15.41 15.61 -22.32
CA ALA A 115 15.86 15.21 -23.64
C ALA A 115 15.06 15.83 -24.81
N ALA A 116 13.91 16.45 -24.52
CA ALA A 116 13.04 17.12 -25.49
C ALA A 116 13.29 18.63 -25.53
#